data_AF-A0A2C4QYD9-F1
#
_entry.id   AF-A0A2C4QYD9-F1
#
_cell.length_a   1.000
_cell.length_b   1.000
_cell.length_c   1.000
_cell.angle_alpha   90.00
_cell.angle_beta   90.00
_cell.angle_gamma   90.00
#
_symmetry.space_group_name_H-M   'P 1'
#
loop_
_entity.id
_entity.type
_entity.pdbx_description
1 polymer ?
#
loop_
_entity_poly.entity_id
_entity_poly.type
_entity_poly.pdbx_seq_one_letter_code
_entity_poly.pdbx_strand_id
1 'polypeptide(L)'
;MNTIEVQEKIWSVRENWDMLKPYLNDKDVQKVLDEAMTEFSEGNPNRKMWTPGDAPWEYTTSSYWVERIDEKVENDEQYCEELEVLDKEWVSKTNLEDDDLWDNDEYRNQWGLLFDKYYKKHSPKEGTIEYYQFVHGCHWINVFTAKLIEKALNVETDIWQTETHTVVEFVKDDVCYCADILIEWETTEELCKFMYKNIES
;
A
#
# COMPACT_ATOMS: atom_id res chain seq x y z
N MET A 1 -17.52 8.37 -42.37
CA MET A 1 -17.57 7.74 -41.04
C MET A 1 -16.54 8.48 -40.22
N ASN A 2 -16.96 9.30 -39.25
CA ASN A 2 -16.02 9.88 -38.30
C ASN A 2 -15.69 8.77 -37.31
N THR A 3 -14.50 8.20 -37.43
CA THR A 3 -13.87 7.47 -36.33
C THR A 3 -13.67 8.48 -35.21
N ILE A 4 -14.51 8.39 -34.17
CA ILE A 4 -14.24 9.06 -32.92
C ILE A 4 -13.03 8.32 -32.35
N GLU A 5 -11.85 8.93 -32.44
CA GLU A 5 -10.67 8.45 -31.72
C GLU A 5 -11.01 8.58 -30.23
N VAL A 6 -11.23 7.44 -29.57
CA VAL A 6 -11.38 7.40 -28.13
C VAL A 6 -10.05 7.86 -27.55
N GLN A 7 -10.05 8.96 -26.81
CA GLN A 7 -8.85 9.42 -26.13
C GLN A 7 -8.67 8.60 -24.87
N GLU A 8 -7.55 7.91 -24.76
CA GLU A 8 -7.16 7.14 -23.56
C GLU A 8 -6.14 7.94 -22.74
N LYS A 9 -6.28 7.93 -21.41
CA LYS A 9 -5.34 8.61 -20.49
C LYS A 9 -5.11 7.81 -19.22
N ILE A 10 -3.92 7.94 -18.65
CA ILE A 10 -3.68 7.53 -17.26
C ILE A 10 -4.31 8.57 -16.34
N TRP A 11 -5.07 8.10 -15.36
CA TRP A 11 -5.61 8.91 -14.29
C TRP A 11 -4.83 8.61 -13.00
N SER A 12 -3.99 9.56 -12.60
CA SER A 12 -3.16 9.40 -11.41
C SER A 12 -4.01 9.43 -10.14
N VAL A 13 -4.10 8.28 -9.46
CA VAL A 13 -4.79 8.15 -8.17
C VAL A 13 -4.13 9.07 -7.12
N ARG A 14 -2.80 9.21 -7.16
CA ARG A 14 -2.05 10.08 -6.25
C ARG A 14 -2.41 11.55 -6.43
N GLU A 15 -2.41 12.05 -7.68
CA GLU A 15 -2.73 13.45 -7.96
C GLU A 15 -4.18 13.81 -7.63
N ASN A 16 -5.07 12.81 -7.65
CA ASN A 16 -6.49 12.99 -7.38
C ASN A 16 -6.91 12.47 -5.99
N TRP A 17 -5.95 12.12 -5.12
CA TRP A 17 -6.24 11.49 -3.83
C TRP A 17 -7.15 12.34 -2.95
N ASP A 18 -6.95 13.65 -2.92
CA ASP A 18 -7.76 14.59 -2.12
C ASP A 18 -9.25 14.56 -2.52
N MET A 19 -9.56 14.20 -3.76
CA MET A 19 -10.94 14.03 -4.24
C MET A 19 -11.54 12.69 -3.80
N LEU A 20 -10.74 11.64 -3.70
CA LEU A 20 -11.18 10.31 -3.27
C LEU A 20 -11.32 10.20 -1.75
N LYS A 21 -10.42 10.85 -1.01
CA LYS A 21 -10.28 10.78 0.45
C LYS A 21 -11.59 10.98 1.23
N PRO A 22 -12.52 11.88 0.86
CA PRO A 22 -13.79 12.05 1.56
C PRO A 22 -14.67 10.79 1.57
N TYR A 23 -14.48 9.88 0.61
CA TYR A 23 -15.30 8.67 0.45
C TYR A 23 -14.71 7.43 1.10
N LEU A 24 -13.53 7.52 1.72
CA LEU A 24 -12.87 6.37 2.34
C LEU A 24 -13.75 5.70 3.39
N ASN A 25 -14.54 6.47 4.15
CA ASN A 25 -15.44 5.96 5.18
C ASN A 25 -16.89 5.77 4.70
N ASP A 26 -17.15 5.90 3.40
CA ASP A 26 -18.47 5.57 2.83
C ASP A 26 -18.76 4.08 3.05
N LYS A 27 -20.00 3.77 3.45
CA LYS A 27 -20.38 2.40 3.81
C LYS A 27 -20.24 1.42 2.65
N ASP A 28 -20.55 1.84 1.43
CA ASP A 28 -20.47 0.96 0.27
C ASP A 28 -19.01 0.76 -0.15
N VAL A 29 -18.18 1.79 0.00
CA VAL A 29 -16.73 1.72 -0.24
C VAL A 29 -16.06 0.78 0.75
N GLN A 30 -16.34 0.94 2.05
CA GLN A 30 -15.78 0.08 3.10
C GLN A 30 -16.23 -1.37 2.94
N LYS A 31 -17.49 -1.59 2.57
CA LYS A 31 -17.99 -2.93 2.28
C LYS A 31 -17.19 -3.61 1.16
N VAL A 32 -16.90 -2.89 0.06
CA VAL A 32 -16.10 -3.44 -1.05
C VAL A 32 -14.66 -3.75 -0.61
N LEU A 33 -14.06 -2.87 0.20
CA LEU A 33 -12.74 -3.14 0.77
C LEU A 33 -12.74 -4.41 1.64
N ASP A 34 -13.70 -4.51 2.55
CA ASP A 34 -13.82 -5.64 3.47
C ASP A 34 -14.04 -6.96 2.71
N GLU A 35 -14.91 -6.97 1.70
CA GLU A 35 -15.17 -8.15 0.86
C GLU A 35 -13.89 -8.59 0.11
N ALA A 36 -13.18 -7.64 -0.52
CA ALA A 36 -11.96 -7.94 -1.26
C ALA A 36 -10.83 -8.45 -0.34
N MET A 37 -10.62 -7.83 0.82
CA MET A 37 -9.57 -8.25 1.76
C MET A 37 -9.91 -9.56 2.47
N THR A 38 -11.19 -9.83 2.72
CA THR A 38 -11.67 -11.12 3.23
C THR A 38 -11.38 -12.22 2.22
N GLU A 39 -11.73 -12.03 0.95
CA GLU A 39 -11.46 -13.00 -0.12
C GLU A 39 -9.95 -13.30 -0.23
N PHE A 40 -9.10 -12.27 -0.21
CA PHE A 40 -7.65 -12.45 -0.19
C PHE A 40 -7.20 -13.33 1.00
N SER A 41 -7.71 -13.04 2.20
CA SER A 41 -7.33 -13.74 3.43
C SER A 41 -7.78 -15.20 3.42
N GLU A 42 -9.00 -15.47 2.95
CA GLU A 42 -9.54 -16.84 2.81
C GLU A 42 -8.73 -17.67 1.79
N GLY A 43 -8.25 -17.03 0.71
CA GLY A 43 -7.33 -17.65 -0.24
C GLY A 43 -5.92 -17.89 0.30
N ASN A 44 -5.56 -17.28 1.43
CA ASN A 44 -4.21 -17.31 2.01
C ASN A 44 -4.23 -17.63 3.53
N PRO A 45 -4.70 -18.81 3.95
CA PRO A 45 -5.03 -19.12 5.35
C PRO A 45 -3.82 -19.15 6.31
N ASN A 46 -2.59 -19.16 5.79
CA ASN A 46 -1.37 -19.10 6.61
C ASN A 46 -0.96 -17.66 6.95
N ARG A 47 -1.69 -16.65 6.48
CA ARG A 47 -1.45 -15.23 6.75
C ARG A 47 -2.44 -14.69 7.79
N LYS A 48 -2.23 -13.45 8.22
CA LYS A 48 -3.18 -12.71 9.07
C LYS A 48 -4.55 -12.70 8.38
N MET A 49 -5.59 -13.04 9.12
CA MET A 49 -6.97 -12.94 8.63
C MET A 49 -7.43 -11.48 8.68
N TRP A 50 -8.07 -11.02 7.59
CA TRP A 50 -8.69 -9.70 7.54
C TRP A 50 -9.61 -9.45 8.72
N THR A 51 -9.41 -8.30 9.37
CA THR A 51 -10.34 -7.75 10.35
C THR A 51 -10.82 -6.39 9.81
N PRO A 52 -12.13 -6.13 9.73
CA PRO A 52 -12.64 -4.84 9.26
C PRO A 52 -12.01 -3.66 9.99
N GLY A 53 -11.50 -2.70 9.21
CA GLY A 53 -10.76 -1.54 9.71
C GLY A 53 -9.24 -1.72 9.80
N ASP A 54 -8.72 -2.93 9.53
CA ASP A 54 -7.27 -3.13 9.38
C ASP A 54 -6.70 -2.29 8.24
N ALA A 55 -5.37 -2.11 8.25
CA ALA A 55 -4.66 -1.39 7.21
C ALA A 55 -4.31 -2.33 6.03
N PRO A 56 -4.78 -2.07 4.79
CA PRO A 56 -4.49 -2.95 3.65
C PRO A 56 -2.99 -3.15 3.38
N TRP A 57 -2.16 -2.14 3.62
CA TRP A 57 -0.71 -2.26 3.42
C TRP A 57 -0.06 -3.36 4.28
N GLU A 58 -0.61 -3.67 5.47
CA GLU A 58 -0.12 -4.75 6.35
C GLU A 58 -0.29 -6.15 5.74
N TYR A 59 -1.14 -6.28 4.71
CA TYR A 59 -1.42 -7.54 4.03
C TYR A 59 -0.50 -7.78 2.81
N THR A 60 0.33 -6.80 2.48
CA THR A 60 1.35 -6.87 1.42
C THR A 60 2.14 -8.17 1.51
N THR A 61 2.23 -8.88 0.40
CA THR A 61 2.80 -10.24 0.37
C THR A 61 4.31 -10.28 0.20
N SER A 62 4.93 -9.12 -0.01
CA SER A 62 6.39 -8.90 -0.08
C SER A 62 6.89 -8.04 1.08
N SER A 63 8.21 -7.87 1.15
CA SER A 63 8.89 -7.00 2.12
C SER A 63 8.79 -5.51 1.80
N TYR A 64 8.05 -5.10 0.75
CA TYR A 64 8.03 -3.73 0.23
C TYR A 64 7.85 -2.64 1.30
N TRP A 65 6.84 -2.79 2.16
CA TRP A 65 6.58 -1.80 3.21
C TRP A 65 7.57 -1.91 4.36
N VAL A 66 7.97 -3.13 4.74
CA VAL A 66 8.95 -3.37 5.80
C VAL A 66 10.28 -2.68 5.46
N GLU A 67 10.85 -2.96 4.29
CA GLU A 67 12.12 -2.38 3.84
C GLU A 67 12.08 -0.85 3.83
N ARG A 68 10.98 -0.25 3.34
CA ARG A 68 10.82 1.21 3.29
C ARG A 68 10.63 1.84 4.67
N ILE A 69 10.00 1.14 5.60
CA ILE A 69 9.83 1.63 6.97
C ILE A 69 11.16 1.51 7.70
N ASP A 70 11.85 0.38 7.57
CA ASP A 70 13.16 0.13 8.18
C ASP A 70 14.19 1.18 7.72
N GLU A 71 14.27 1.45 6.41
CA GLU A 71 15.14 2.51 5.87
C GLU A 71 14.82 3.88 6.47
N LYS A 72 13.53 4.20 6.69
CA LYS A 72 13.14 5.47 7.33
C LYS A 72 13.47 5.51 8.81
N VAL A 73 13.39 4.38 9.52
CA VAL A 73 13.78 4.28 10.93
C VAL A 73 15.28 4.49 11.07
N GLU A 74 16.08 3.79 10.26
CA GLU A 74 17.55 3.89 10.25
C GLU A 74 18.06 5.30 9.91
N ASN A 75 17.30 6.05 9.10
CA ASN A 75 17.63 7.43 8.74
C ASN A 75 16.97 8.49 9.65
N ASP A 76 16.22 8.10 10.68
CA ASP A 76 15.61 9.04 11.63
C ASP A 76 16.63 9.47 12.68
N GLU A 77 17.07 10.73 12.62
CA GLU A 77 18.06 11.28 13.56
C GLU A 77 17.69 11.06 15.02
N GLN A 78 16.40 11.18 15.36
CA GLN A 78 15.94 11.00 16.74
C GLN A 78 15.97 9.53 17.16
N TYR A 79 15.73 8.59 16.24
CA TYR A 79 15.92 7.16 16.51
C TYR A 79 17.38 6.87 16.80
N CYS A 80 18.29 7.35 15.95
CA CYS A 80 19.73 7.14 16.12
C CYS A 80 20.23 7.71 17.45
N GLU A 81 19.79 8.92 17.84
CA GLU A 81 20.14 9.51 19.13
C GLU A 81 19.60 8.70 20.33
N GLU A 82 18.33 8.27 20.28
CA GLU A 82 17.72 7.47 21.35
C GLU A 82 18.36 6.07 21.44
N LEU A 83 18.72 5.47 20.31
CA LEU A 83 19.41 4.18 20.23
C LEU A 83 20.81 4.27 20.86
N GLU A 84 21.59 5.30 20.51
CA GLU A 84 22.90 5.52 21.12
C GLU A 84 22.83 5.69 22.64
N VAL A 85 21.78 6.35 23.15
CA VAL A 85 21.56 6.51 24.59
C VAL A 85 21.23 5.16 25.23
N LEU A 86 20.35 4.38 24.60
CA LEU A 86 19.98 3.04 25.06
C LEU A 86 21.22 2.13 25.15
N ASP A 87 22.04 2.10 24.10
CA ASP A 87 23.26 1.27 24.05
C ASP A 87 24.22 1.64 25.18
N LYS A 88 24.51 2.93 25.36
CA LYS A 88 25.39 3.43 26.43
C LYS A 88 24.85 3.10 27.83
N GLU A 89 23.55 3.20 28.05
CA GLU A 89 22.92 2.83 29.32
C GLU A 89 23.12 1.33 29.61
N TRP A 90 22.93 0.50 28.60
CA TRP A 90 23.00 -0.95 28.73
C TRP A 90 24.41 -1.50 28.86
N VAL A 91 25.39 -0.94 28.15
CA VAL A 91 26.82 -1.18 28.39
C VAL A 91 27.15 -0.86 29.85
N SER A 92 26.73 0.30 30.35
CA SER A 92 26.99 0.68 31.74
C SER A 92 26.30 -0.23 32.76
N LYS A 93 25.10 -0.74 32.46
CA LYS A 93 24.32 -1.61 33.37
C LYS A 93 24.87 -3.03 33.43
N THR A 94 25.35 -3.55 32.31
CA THR A 94 25.72 -4.97 32.16
C THR A 94 27.22 -5.21 32.12
N ASN A 95 28.00 -4.17 31.86
CA ASN A 95 29.45 -4.24 31.61
C ASN A 95 29.79 -5.21 30.45
N LEU A 96 28.85 -5.36 29.50
CA LEU A 96 29.06 -6.01 28.21
C LEU A 96 29.62 -4.99 27.22
N GLU A 97 30.32 -5.47 26.20
CA GLU A 97 30.68 -4.65 25.03
C GLU A 97 29.42 -4.44 24.15
N ASP A 98 29.41 -3.39 23.33
CA ASP A 98 28.25 -3.07 22.45
C ASP A 98 27.83 -4.28 21.60
N ASP A 99 28.81 -5.00 21.03
CA ASP A 99 28.59 -6.18 20.19
C ASP A 99 27.92 -7.35 20.96
N ASP A 100 28.11 -7.41 22.28
CA ASP A 100 27.56 -8.47 23.15
C ASP A 100 26.18 -8.11 23.72
N LEU A 101 25.73 -6.84 23.58
CA LEU A 101 24.41 -6.42 24.07
C LEU A 101 23.28 -7.20 23.41
N TRP A 102 23.46 -7.61 22.15
CA TRP A 102 22.44 -8.37 21.43
C TRP A 102 22.15 -9.73 22.07
N ASP A 103 23.06 -10.31 22.84
CA ASP A 103 22.81 -11.55 23.57
C ASP A 103 21.96 -11.35 24.84
N ASN A 104 21.75 -10.10 25.26
CA ASN A 104 20.92 -9.77 26.42
C ASN A 104 19.43 -9.61 26.06
N ASP A 105 18.59 -10.52 26.59
CA ASP A 105 17.14 -10.52 26.35
C ASP A 105 16.44 -9.21 26.75
N GLU A 106 16.83 -8.59 27.87
CA GLU A 106 16.20 -7.36 28.35
C GLU A 106 16.57 -6.17 27.47
N TYR A 107 17.82 -6.09 27.01
CA TYR A 107 18.25 -5.12 26.00
C TYR A 107 17.49 -5.31 24.69
N ARG A 108 17.44 -6.52 24.12
CA ARG A 108 16.70 -6.78 22.86
C ARG A 108 15.24 -6.38 22.95
N ASN A 109 14.60 -6.57 24.11
CA ASN A 109 13.23 -6.11 24.34
C ASN A 109 13.14 -4.58 24.33
N GLN A 110 14.07 -3.85 24.98
CA GLN A 110 14.07 -2.38 24.94
C GLN A 110 14.37 -1.84 23.54
N TRP A 111 15.34 -2.44 22.84
CA TRP A 111 15.65 -2.14 21.45
C TRP A 111 14.41 -2.34 20.57
N GLY A 112 13.71 -3.47 20.72
CA GLY A 112 12.49 -3.77 19.98
C GLY A 112 11.37 -2.77 20.26
N LEU A 113 11.19 -2.33 21.52
CA LEU A 113 10.22 -1.28 21.86
C LEU A 113 10.56 0.08 21.23
N LEU A 114 11.86 0.43 21.21
CA LEU A 114 12.34 1.64 20.55
C LEU A 114 12.11 1.56 19.03
N PHE A 115 12.52 0.45 18.42
CA PHE A 115 12.30 0.22 16.99
C PHE A 115 10.81 0.27 16.65
N ASP A 116 9.95 -0.43 17.39
CA ASP A 116 8.49 -0.42 17.19
C ASP A 116 7.87 0.98 17.27
N LYS A 117 8.36 1.85 18.17
CA LYS A 117 7.93 3.25 18.27
C LYS A 117 8.17 3.99 16.95
N TYR A 118 9.35 3.83 16.36
CA TYR A 118 9.74 4.51 15.12
C TYR A 118 9.20 3.81 13.87
N TYR A 119 9.10 2.49 13.87
CA TYR A 119 8.41 1.72 12.85
C TYR A 119 6.97 2.21 12.72
N LYS A 120 6.25 2.34 13.84
CA LYS A 120 4.91 2.93 13.87
C LYS A 120 4.91 4.39 13.44
N LYS A 121 5.91 5.20 13.81
CA LYS A 121 6.04 6.61 13.36
C LYS A 121 6.07 6.70 11.83
N HIS A 122 6.85 5.85 11.18
CA HIS A 122 7.09 5.87 9.72
C HIS A 122 6.15 4.99 8.88
N SER A 123 5.37 4.12 9.52
CA SER A 123 4.34 3.30 8.87
C SER A 123 3.30 4.16 8.13
N PRO A 124 2.74 3.68 7.01
CA PRO A 124 1.63 4.33 6.31
C PRO A 124 0.48 4.69 7.26
N LYS A 125 -0.13 5.87 7.06
CA LYS A 125 -1.14 6.43 7.97
C LYS A 125 -2.53 6.39 7.37
N GLU A 126 -3.53 6.08 8.18
CA GLU A 126 -4.92 6.08 7.76
C GLU A 126 -5.28 7.37 7.00
N GLY A 127 -5.97 7.23 5.86
CA GLY A 127 -6.32 8.36 4.99
C GLY A 127 -5.20 8.87 4.07
N THR A 128 -4.02 8.25 4.07
CA THR A 128 -2.98 8.42 3.03
C THR A 128 -3.13 7.37 1.95
N ILE A 129 -2.66 7.64 0.73
CA ILE A 129 -2.69 6.66 -0.36
C ILE A 129 -1.89 5.40 0.00
N GLU A 130 -0.73 5.57 0.64
CA GLU A 130 0.17 4.50 1.08
C GLU A 130 -0.52 3.50 2.02
N TYR A 131 -1.47 3.96 2.84
CA TYR A 131 -2.22 3.09 3.74
C TYR A 131 -3.05 2.04 3.01
N TYR A 132 -3.56 2.41 1.83
CA TYR A 132 -4.38 1.54 0.98
C TYR A 132 -3.54 0.81 -0.08
N GLN A 133 -2.23 1.02 -0.15
CA GLN A 133 -1.38 0.33 -1.11
C GLN A 133 -1.04 -1.09 -0.65
N PHE A 134 -1.91 -2.05 -0.98
CA PHE A 134 -1.66 -3.48 -0.85
C PHE A 134 -0.80 -3.97 -2.03
N VAL A 135 0.53 -3.91 -1.89
CA VAL A 135 1.47 -4.25 -2.98
C VAL A 135 1.41 -5.75 -3.30
N HIS A 136 1.37 -6.07 -4.60
CA HIS A 136 1.02 -7.39 -5.16
C HIS A 136 -0.42 -7.86 -4.89
N GLY A 137 -1.25 -7.02 -4.30
CA GLY A 137 -2.67 -7.26 -4.06
C GLY A 137 -3.61 -6.58 -5.06
N CYS A 138 -3.12 -6.28 -6.27
CA CYS A 138 -3.84 -5.49 -7.29
C CYS A 138 -5.27 -6.01 -7.55
N HIS A 139 -5.45 -7.32 -7.73
CA HIS A 139 -6.76 -7.96 -7.97
C HIS A 139 -7.82 -7.65 -6.91
N TRP A 140 -7.41 -7.38 -5.67
CA TRP A 140 -8.32 -7.03 -4.58
C TRP A 140 -8.42 -5.52 -4.39
N ILE A 141 -7.28 -4.82 -4.35
CA ILE A 141 -7.26 -3.40 -3.99
C ILE A 141 -7.76 -2.47 -5.10
N ASN A 142 -7.66 -2.88 -6.37
CA ASN A 142 -8.21 -2.09 -7.46
C ASN A 142 -9.74 -2.16 -7.54
N VAL A 143 -10.40 -3.18 -6.96
CA VAL A 143 -11.86 -3.20 -6.81
C VAL A 143 -12.32 -2.12 -5.82
N PHE A 144 -11.58 -1.94 -4.72
CA PHE A 144 -11.77 -0.82 -3.80
C PHE A 144 -11.53 0.53 -4.48
N THR A 145 -10.45 0.64 -5.27
CA THR A 145 -10.11 1.87 -6.01
C THR A 145 -11.20 2.24 -7.03
N ALA A 146 -11.74 1.25 -7.74
CA ALA A 146 -12.88 1.42 -8.62
C ALA A 146 -14.07 2.01 -7.86
N LYS A 147 -14.42 1.44 -6.70
CA LYS A 147 -15.54 1.94 -5.91
C LYS A 147 -15.36 3.38 -5.42
N LEU A 148 -14.13 3.76 -5.06
CA LEU A 148 -13.80 5.15 -4.71
C LEU A 148 -14.02 6.09 -5.89
N ILE A 149 -13.56 5.70 -7.09
CA ILE A 149 -13.69 6.50 -8.31
C ILE A 149 -15.16 6.66 -8.69
N GLU A 150 -15.96 5.58 -8.66
CA GLU A 150 -17.41 5.66 -8.92
C GLU A 150 -18.09 6.69 -8.02
N LYS A 151 -17.78 6.66 -6.73
CA LYS A 151 -18.40 7.53 -5.72
C LYS A 151 -17.96 8.98 -5.88
N ALA A 152 -16.67 9.21 -6.14
CA ALA A 152 -16.10 10.55 -6.24
C ALA A 152 -16.49 11.26 -7.54
N LEU A 153 -16.49 10.53 -8.66
CA LEU A 153 -16.71 11.10 -9.99
C LEU A 153 -18.14 10.91 -10.51
N ASN A 154 -18.94 10.08 -9.83
CA ASN A 154 -20.28 9.69 -10.27
C ASN A 154 -20.25 9.12 -11.70
N VAL A 155 -19.38 8.12 -11.90
CA VAL A 155 -19.18 7.37 -13.15
C VAL A 155 -19.33 5.88 -12.89
N GLU A 156 -19.54 5.11 -13.94
CA GLU A 156 -19.39 3.65 -13.90
C GLU A 156 -17.91 3.30 -14.08
N THR A 157 -17.46 2.26 -13.38
CA THR A 157 -16.09 1.74 -13.49
C THR A 157 -16.11 0.26 -13.82
N ASP A 158 -15.09 -0.19 -14.55
CA ASP A 158 -14.81 -1.59 -14.84
C ASP A 158 -13.40 -1.95 -14.36
N ILE A 159 -13.13 -3.26 -14.22
CA ILE A 159 -11.79 -3.78 -13.91
C ILE A 159 -11.22 -4.45 -15.16
N TRP A 160 -10.20 -3.85 -15.75
CA TRP A 160 -9.37 -4.53 -16.73
C TRP A 160 -8.40 -5.45 -16.01
N GLN A 161 -8.55 -6.75 -16.23
CA GLN A 161 -7.75 -7.76 -15.55
C GLN A 161 -6.98 -8.67 -16.51
N THR A 162 -5.81 -9.07 -16.07
CA THR A 162 -4.98 -10.15 -16.61
C THR A 162 -4.70 -11.15 -15.49
N GLU A 163 -3.98 -12.24 -15.78
CA GLU A 163 -3.56 -13.18 -14.75
C GLU A 163 -2.69 -12.52 -13.66
N THR A 164 -1.89 -11.53 -14.03
CA THR A 164 -0.85 -10.97 -13.15
C THR A 164 -1.17 -9.59 -12.61
N HIS A 165 -2.12 -8.87 -13.19
CA HIS A 165 -2.42 -7.49 -12.81
C HIS A 165 -3.84 -7.05 -13.14
N THR A 166 -4.35 -6.08 -12.40
CA THR A 166 -5.63 -5.41 -12.65
C THR A 166 -5.48 -3.91 -12.66
N VAL A 167 -6.33 -3.21 -13.40
CA VAL A 167 -6.41 -1.75 -13.48
C VAL A 167 -7.89 -1.34 -13.54
N VAL A 168 -8.21 -0.18 -12.98
CA VAL A 168 -9.56 0.40 -13.07
C VAL A 168 -9.72 1.15 -14.38
N GLU A 169 -10.81 0.90 -15.11
CA GLU A 169 -11.20 1.63 -16.30
C GLU A 169 -12.48 2.42 -16.07
N PHE A 170 -12.57 3.64 -16.59
CA PHE A 170 -13.81 4.42 -16.57
C PHE A 170 -13.85 5.47 -17.67
N VAL A 171 -15.06 5.89 -18.05
CA VAL A 171 -15.26 6.95 -19.06
C VAL A 171 -15.77 8.21 -18.39
N LYS A 172 -15.12 9.35 -18.69
CA LYS A 172 -15.58 10.67 -18.25
C LYS A 172 -15.31 11.70 -19.33
N ASP A 173 -16.33 12.47 -19.70
CA ASP A 173 -16.24 13.53 -20.72
C ASP A 173 -15.66 13.02 -22.07
N ASP A 174 -16.13 11.86 -22.53
CA ASP A 174 -15.68 11.16 -23.76
C ASP A 174 -14.20 10.70 -23.77
N VAL A 175 -13.55 10.67 -22.59
CA VAL A 175 -12.18 10.17 -22.40
C VAL A 175 -12.23 8.87 -21.58
N CYS A 176 -11.55 7.83 -22.06
CA CYS A 176 -11.33 6.60 -21.31
C CYS A 176 -10.10 6.78 -20.41
N TYR A 177 -10.25 6.49 -19.12
CA TYR A 177 -9.21 6.62 -18.12
C TYR A 177 -8.84 5.27 -17.54
N CYS A 178 -7.54 5.07 -17.32
CA CYS A 178 -7.01 3.92 -16.59
C CYS A 178 -6.38 4.40 -15.28
N ALA A 179 -6.74 3.77 -14.16
CA ALA A 179 -6.25 4.13 -12.82
C ALA A 179 -5.75 2.90 -12.05
N ASP A 180 -4.63 3.08 -11.36
CA ASP A 180 -3.99 2.05 -10.56
C ASP A 180 -3.43 2.70 -9.29
N ILE A 181 -3.83 2.18 -8.11
CA ILE A 181 -3.40 2.73 -6.82
C ILE A 181 -1.96 2.30 -6.47
N LEU A 182 -1.46 1.24 -7.10
CA LEU A 182 -0.16 0.64 -6.79
C LEU A 182 0.95 1.15 -7.70
N ILE A 183 0.64 1.43 -8.96
CA ILE A 183 1.62 1.78 -9.99
C ILE A 183 1.21 3.09 -10.68
N GLU A 184 2.14 4.04 -10.72
CA GLU A 184 2.00 5.22 -11.56
C GLU A 184 2.55 4.91 -12.95
N TRP A 185 1.65 4.86 -13.94
CA TRP A 185 1.99 4.65 -15.35
C TRP A 185 2.25 6.01 -16.01
N GLU A 186 3.34 6.16 -16.78
CA GLU A 186 3.60 7.44 -17.47
C GLU A 186 2.69 7.59 -18.71
N THR A 187 2.39 6.48 -19.39
CA THR A 187 1.56 6.47 -20.59
C THR A 187 0.64 5.25 -20.67
N THR A 188 -0.46 5.36 -21.44
CA THR A 188 -1.34 4.23 -21.74
C THR A 188 -0.65 3.15 -22.58
N GLU A 189 0.32 3.53 -23.42
CA GLU A 189 1.11 2.56 -24.21
C GLU A 189 1.95 1.64 -23.31
N GLU A 190 2.55 2.18 -22.26
CA GLU A 190 3.31 1.37 -21.28
C GLU A 190 2.41 0.43 -20.50
N LEU A 191 1.26 0.93 -20.02
CA LEU A 191 0.25 0.10 -19.36
C LEU A 191 -0.20 -1.03 -20.29
N CYS A 192 -0.59 -0.71 -21.52
CA CYS A 192 -1.03 -1.71 -22.50
C CYS A 192 0.06 -2.74 -22.77
N LYS A 193 1.31 -2.31 -22.98
CA LYS A 193 2.43 -3.24 -23.15
C LYS A 193 2.55 -4.17 -21.95
N PHE A 194 2.46 -3.65 -20.73
CA PHE A 194 2.54 -4.47 -19.52
C PHE A 194 1.38 -5.48 -19.44
N MET A 195 0.14 -5.05 -19.66
CA MET A 195 -1.04 -5.90 -19.60
C MET A 195 -1.04 -6.98 -20.69
N TYR A 196 -0.58 -6.66 -21.90
CA TYR A 196 -0.57 -7.61 -23.03
C TYR A 196 0.67 -8.51 -23.10
N LYS A 197 1.78 -8.15 -22.45
CA LYS A 197 3.01 -8.97 -22.46
C LYS A 197 2.79 -10.38 -21.91
N ASN A 198 1.76 -10.56 -21.08
CA ASN A 198 1.43 -11.84 -20.45
C ASN A 198 0.39 -12.67 -21.24
N ILE A 199 -0.01 -12.22 -22.45
CA ILE A 199 -0.90 -12.99 -23.34
C ILE A 199 -0.09 -13.83 -24.36
N GLU A 200 1.18 -13.51 -24.59
CA GLU A 200 2.02 -14.17 -25.61
C GLU A 200 3.00 -15.23 -25.06
N SER A 201 2.88 -15.64 -23.79
CA SER A 201 3.74 -16.68 -23.19
C SER A 201 3.06 -18.03 -23.07
#